data_AF-A0A4S8HLC6-F1
#
_entry.id   AF-A0A4S8HLC6-F1
#
_cell.length_a   1.000
_cell.length_b   1.000
_cell.length_c   1.000
_cell.angle_alpha   90.00
_cell.angle_beta   90.00
_cell.angle_gamma   90.00
#
_symmetry.space_group_name_H-M   'P 1'
#
loop_
_entity.id
_entity.type
_entity.pdbx_description
1 polymer ?
#
loop_
_entity_poly.entity_id
_entity_poly.type
_entity_poly.pdbx_seq_one_letter_code
_entity_poly.pdbx_strand_id
1 'polypeptide(L)'
;MNDQLSSYKVTDRPSFIRFLALLRQDLLTDSESWANKNLSDFLEAMCSYAEDIQGYYDNNDPGIDADIAKWQTFADILKGATMYE
;
A
#
# COMPACT_ATOMS: atom_id res chain seq x y z
N MET A 1 -6.21 6.93 10.21
CA MET A 1 -6.12 5.48 9.86
C MET A 1 -6.65 4.61 11.00
N ASN A 2 -7.71 3.86 10.71
CA ASN A 2 -8.41 2.97 11.67
C ASN A 2 -7.59 1.71 12.05
N ASP A 3 -7.73 1.25 13.31
CA ASP A 3 -7.16 0.02 13.89
C ASP A 3 -7.39 -1.24 13.05
N GLN A 4 -8.54 -1.33 12.37
CA GLN A 4 -8.83 -2.46 11.49
C GLN A 4 -7.86 -2.50 10.31
N LEU A 5 -7.52 -1.35 9.72
CA LEU A 5 -6.63 -1.27 8.57
C LEU A 5 -5.17 -1.49 8.99
N SER A 6 -4.73 -0.88 10.10
CA SER A 6 -3.35 -0.97 10.59
C SER A 6 -2.93 -2.38 11.02
N SER A 7 -3.87 -3.20 11.52
CA SER A 7 -3.62 -4.58 11.94
C SER A 7 -3.94 -5.65 10.88
N TYR A 8 -4.47 -5.24 9.71
CA TYR A 8 -4.90 -6.18 8.68
C TYR A 8 -3.71 -6.84 7.98
N LYS A 9 -3.62 -8.17 8.04
CA LYS A 9 -2.56 -8.94 7.38
C LYS A 9 -2.94 -9.33 5.96
N VAL A 10 -2.04 -9.06 5.03
CA VAL A 10 -2.14 -9.50 3.63
C VAL A 10 -1.25 -10.72 3.43
N THR A 11 -1.84 -11.85 3.04
CA THR A 11 -1.14 -13.12 2.86
C THR A 11 -1.38 -13.75 1.49
N ASP A 12 -2.37 -13.24 0.76
CA ASP A 12 -2.80 -13.75 -0.54
C ASP A 12 -3.55 -12.67 -1.34
N ARG A 13 -3.98 -13.01 -2.55
CA ARG A 13 -4.71 -12.08 -3.43
C ARG A 13 -6.07 -11.64 -2.84
N PRO A 14 -6.93 -12.53 -2.30
CA PRO A 14 -8.17 -12.10 -1.66
C PRO A 14 -7.99 -11.14 -0.48
N SER A 15 -7.01 -11.39 0.40
CA SER A 15 -6.69 -10.48 1.49
C SER A 15 -6.14 -9.14 0.97
N PHE A 16 -5.33 -9.13 -0.09
CA PHE A 16 -4.91 -7.88 -0.74
C PHE A 16 -6.10 -7.06 -1.28
N ILE A 17 -7.08 -7.71 -1.95
CA ILE A 17 -8.31 -7.03 -2.41
C ILE A 17 -9.06 -6.43 -1.23
N ARG A 18 -9.16 -7.16 -0.12
CA ARG A 18 -9.82 -6.66 1.09
C ARG A 18 -9.06 -5.48 1.71
N PHE A 19 -7.74 -5.54 1.75
CA PHE A 19 -6.90 -4.43 2.20
C PHE A 19 -7.13 -3.17 1.36
N LEU A 20 -7.15 -3.28 0.02
CA LEU A 20 -7.44 -2.14 -0.85
C LEU A 20 -8.83 -1.53 -0.59
N ALA A 21 -9.84 -2.37 -0.35
CA ALA A 21 -11.18 -1.89 -0.01
C ALA A 21 -11.20 -1.14 1.34
N LEU A 22 -10.46 -1.62 2.34
CA LEU A 22 -10.32 -0.95 3.64
C LEU A 22 -9.55 0.36 3.50
N LEU A 23 -8.45 0.38 2.74
CA LEU A 23 -7.65 1.57 2.48
C LEU A 23 -8.46 2.66 1.79
N ARG A 24 -9.23 2.31 0.76
CA ARG A 24 -10.17 3.23 0.09
C ARG A 24 -11.25 3.72 1.06
N GLN A 25 -11.79 2.85 1.91
CA GLN A 25 -12.80 3.25 2.88
C GLN A 25 -12.24 4.25 3.90
N ASP A 26 -11.01 4.03 4.39
CA ASP A 26 -10.31 4.94 5.31
C ASP A 26 -10.10 6.31 4.66
N LEU A 27 -9.64 6.36 3.41
CA LEU A 27 -9.53 7.60 2.64
C LEU A 27 -10.88 8.34 2.53
N LEU A 28 -11.99 7.63 2.32
CA LEU A 28 -13.31 8.26 2.17
C LEU A 28 -13.90 8.76 3.50
N THR A 29 -13.59 8.11 4.62
CA THR A 29 -14.16 8.46 5.94
C THR A 29 -13.28 9.37 6.78
N ASP A 30 -11.97 9.37 6.52
CA ASP A 30 -10.96 10.06 7.32
C ASP A 30 -9.89 10.69 6.42
N SER A 31 -10.28 11.25 5.27
CA SER A 31 -9.37 11.91 4.33
C SER A 31 -8.54 13.01 4.98
N GLU A 32 -9.04 13.65 6.04
CA GLU A 32 -8.32 14.72 6.75
C GLU A 32 -7.09 14.22 7.50
N SER A 33 -7.03 12.94 7.89
CA SER A 33 -5.83 12.37 8.52
C SER A 33 -4.75 11.96 7.51
N TRP A 34 -5.06 11.95 6.22
CA TRP A 34 -4.13 11.60 5.16
C TRP A 34 -3.29 12.81 4.75
N ALA A 35 -1.97 12.64 4.76
CA ALA A 35 -1.05 13.65 4.23
C ALA A 35 -1.20 13.81 2.71
N ASN A 36 -1.32 12.70 1.97
CA ASN A 36 -1.36 12.66 0.51
C ASN A 36 -2.77 12.33 0.01
N LYS A 37 -3.59 13.36 -0.21
CA LYS A 37 -5.03 13.20 -0.50
C LYS A 37 -5.36 13.05 -1.99
N ASN A 38 -4.46 13.46 -2.88
CA ASN A 38 -4.65 13.32 -4.32
C ASN A 38 -3.75 12.19 -4.87
N LEU A 39 -4.12 11.66 -6.03
CA LEU A 39 -3.45 10.50 -6.63
C LEU A 39 -1.99 10.80 -6.98
N SER A 40 -1.65 12.02 -7.40
CA SER A 40 -0.28 12.39 -7.76
C SER A 40 0.63 12.31 -6.55
N ASP A 41 0.28 13.01 -5.47
CA ASP A 41 1.08 13.04 -4.23
C ASP A 41 1.15 11.64 -3.60
N PHE A 42 0.07 10.87 -3.69
CA PHE A 42 0.06 9.49 -3.18
C PHE A 42 1.03 8.59 -3.95
N LEU A 43 1.09 8.70 -5.28
CA LEU A 43 2.06 7.96 -6.10
C LEU A 43 3.50 8.40 -5.84
N GLU A 44 3.76 9.69 -5.62
CA GLU A 44 5.08 10.20 -5.23
C GLU A 44 5.54 9.63 -3.87
N ALA A 45 4.63 9.62 -2.89
CA ALA A 45 4.90 9.04 -1.58
C ALA A 45 5.12 7.52 -1.65
N MET A 46 4.39 6.81 -2.52
CA MET A 46 4.62 5.38 -2.78
C MET A 46 6.01 5.13 -3.38
N CYS A 47 6.48 5.96 -4.31
CA CYS A 47 7.84 5.85 -4.84
C CYS A 47 8.89 6.03 -3.74
N SER A 48 8.78 7.11 -2.97
CA SER A 48 9.70 7.40 -1.87
C SER A 48 9.73 6.25 -0.85
N TYR A 49 8.56 5.73 -0.47
CA TYR A 49 8.51 4.63 0.50
C TYR A 49 8.97 3.29 -0.07
N ALA A 50 8.80 3.04 -1.38
CA ALA A 50 9.34 1.85 -2.02
C ALA A 50 10.88 1.85 -2.05
N GLU A 51 11.53 3.02 -2.12
CA GLU A 51 12.98 3.16 -1.98
C GLU A 51 13.44 2.86 -0.54
N ASP A 52 12.66 3.28 0.45
CA ASP A 52 13.01 3.16 1.88
C ASP A 52 12.52 1.87 2.57
N ILE A 53 11.67 1.07 1.93
CA ILE A 53 10.95 -0.03 2.60
C ILE A 53 11.87 -1.08 3.23
N GLN A 54 13.04 -1.34 2.63
CA GLN A 54 14.01 -2.26 3.22
C GLN A 54 14.54 -1.72 4.56
N GLY A 55 14.82 -0.41 4.62
CA GLY A 55 15.24 0.24 5.86
C GLY A 55 14.17 0.20 6.95
N TYR A 56 12.88 0.24 6.58
CA TYR A 56 11.79 0.01 7.54
C TYR A 56 11.84 -1.42 8.11
N TYR A 57 12.00 -2.44 7.26
CA TYR A 57 12.07 -3.84 7.71
C TYR A 57 13.29 -4.10 8.59
N ASP A 58 14.45 -3.59 8.21
CA ASP A 58 15.69 -3.74 8.99
C ASP A 58 15.51 -3.24 10.44
N ASN A 59 14.72 -2.18 10.63
CA ASN A 59 14.49 -1.57 11.94
C ASN A 59 13.34 -2.18 12.75
N ASN A 60 12.26 -2.62 12.09
CA ASN A 60 11.00 -2.98 12.77
C ASN A 60 10.64 -4.46 12.67
N ASP A 61 10.99 -5.12 11.57
CA ASP A 61 10.62 -6.50 11.25
C ASP A 61 11.83 -7.23 10.64
N PRO A 62 12.91 -7.43 11.43
CA PRO A 62 14.18 -7.92 10.90
C PRO A 62 14.05 -9.31 10.28
N GLY A 63 14.67 -9.48 9.11
CA GLY A 63 14.65 -10.73 8.35
C GLY A 63 13.67 -10.76 7.18
N ILE A 64 12.92 -9.68 6.95
CA ILE A 64 12.15 -9.49 5.71
C ILE A 64 13.07 -8.89 4.65
N ASP A 65 13.15 -9.56 3.49
CA ASP A 65 13.83 -9.08 2.29
C ASP A 65 12.78 -8.55 1.30
N ALA A 66 12.82 -7.24 1.05
CA ALA A 66 11.91 -6.56 0.14
C ALA A 66 12.08 -7.01 -1.33
N ASP A 67 13.25 -7.54 -1.71
CA ASP A 67 13.52 -7.98 -3.07
C ASP A 67 12.88 -9.34 -3.42
N ILE A 68 12.39 -10.09 -2.42
CA ILE A 68 11.67 -11.37 -2.62
C ILE A 68 10.20 -11.14 -3.08
N ALA A 69 9.74 -9.89 -3.13
CA ALA A 69 8.41 -9.56 -3.61
C ALA A 69 8.25 -9.75 -5.14
N LYS A 70 7.04 -10.11 -5.59
CA LYS A 70 6.69 -10.15 -7.02
C LYS A 70 6.30 -8.76 -7.51
N TRP A 71 7.27 -7.83 -7.56
CA TRP A 71 7.07 -6.41 -7.90
C TRP A 71 6.27 -6.16 -9.18
N GLN A 72 6.49 -6.98 -10.21
CA GLN A 72 5.75 -6.88 -11.47
C GLN A 72 4.23 -7.01 -11.28
N THR A 73 3.78 -7.84 -10.34
CA THR A 73 2.33 -7.99 -10.06
C THR A 73 1.72 -6.70 -9.52
N PHE A 74 2.43 -5.94 -8.67
CA PHE A 74 1.96 -4.64 -8.20
C PHE A 74 1.90 -3.62 -9.35
N ALA A 75 2.93 -3.60 -10.21
CA ALA A 75 2.96 -2.73 -11.38
C ALA A 75 1.82 -3.03 -12.36
N ASP A 76 1.52 -4.31 -12.61
CA ASP A 76 0.42 -4.73 -13.49
C ASP A 76 -0.94 -4.33 -12.93
N ILE A 77 -1.14 -4.42 -11.61
CA ILE A 77 -2.36 -3.99 -10.94
C ILE A 77 -2.55 -2.47 -11.09
N LEU A 78 -1.50 -1.67 -10.83
CA LEU A 78 -1.56 -0.22 -10.99
C LEU A 78 -1.85 0.18 -12.44
N LYS A 79 -1.18 -0.44 -13.42
CA LYS A 79 -1.45 -0.22 -14.85
C LYS A 79 -2.87 -0.63 -15.24
N GLY A 80 -3.36 -1.76 -14.74
CA GLY A 80 -4.73 -2.20 -14.99
C GLY A 80 -5.75 -1.20 -14.44
N ALA A 81 -5.50 -0.66 -13.25
CA ALA A 81 -6.36 0.31 -12.58
C ALA A 81 -6.44 1.67 -13.31
N THR A 82 -5.48 2.03 -14.16
CA THR A 82 -5.61 3.24 -15.01
C THR A 82 -6.56 3.07 -16.18
N MET A 83 -6.91 1.82 -16.53
CA MET A 83 -7.72 1.49 -17.72
C MET A 83 -9.11 0.94 -17.37
N TYR A 84 -9.29 0.41 -16.15
CA TYR A 84 -10.55 -0.16 -15.69
C TYR A 84 -11.45 0.91 -15.03
N GLU A 85 -12.74 0.94 -15.40
CA GLU A 85 -13.79 1.74 -14.75
C GLU A 85 -14.22 1.13 -13.40
#